data_AF-M2NHK0-F1
#
_entry.id   AF-M2NHK0-F1
#
_cell.length_a   1.000
_cell.length_b   1.000
_cell.length_c   1.000
_cell.angle_alpha   90.00
_cell.angle_beta   90.00
_cell.angle_gamma   90.00
#
_symmetry.space_group_name_H-M   'P 1'
#
loop_
_entity.id
_entity.type
_entity.pdbx_description
1 polymer ?
#
loop_
_entity_poly.entity_id
_entity_poly.type
_entity_poly.pdbx_seq_one_letter_code
_entity_poly.pdbx_strand_id
1 'polypeptide(L)'
;MSDEVATCTSYPKRYFNASQTWDHWNPLTATDIHALRTESGFEGQKIYFFGYHPIRYTRVVGILVDIELRGRYTILTIDDSSGACIDVKIEARRVTRGDNAECPSNTTVDNVDIHVIIGSGPTIHLHRKPLEIGSVLKVKGTISAFRGVRQIELKRLFTVDDTNAEARAWAETAKWKRDVLAEDWILTRQQQHEIDERCRQEERKAFELSKKRREWHNKYGAAKRTYDEKREARRREKEMRYNAGALKGSHLIPAPWD
;
A
#
# COMPACT_ATOMS: atom_id res chain seq x y z
N MET A 1 20.18 23.81 -34.51
CA MET A 1 18.86 23.21 -34.24
C MET A 1 18.76 23.10 -32.74
N SER A 2 18.21 24.14 -32.14
CA SER A 2 18.03 24.22 -30.69
C SER A 2 16.88 23.30 -30.34
N ASP A 3 17.16 22.22 -29.63
CA ASP A 3 16.11 21.39 -29.04
C ASP A 3 15.35 22.28 -28.06
N GLU A 4 14.16 22.69 -28.47
CA GLU A 4 13.22 23.41 -27.66
C GLU A 4 12.87 22.48 -26.48
N VAL A 5 13.50 22.74 -25.33
CA VAL A 5 13.20 22.07 -24.07
C VAL A 5 11.79 22.51 -23.73
N ALA A 6 10.81 21.72 -24.16
CA ALA A 6 9.43 21.90 -23.77
C ALA A 6 9.41 21.97 -22.24
N THR A 7 9.10 23.15 -21.70
CA THR A 7 8.87 23.36 -20.27
C THR A 7 7.61 22.59 -19.89
N CYS A 8 7.79 21.28 -19.65
CA CYS A 8 6.69 20.33 -19.52
C CYS A 8 6.37 20.15 -18.04
N THR A 9 5.26 20.77 -17.65
CA THR A 9 4.42 20.39 -16.52
C THR A 9 4.25 18.86 -16.52
N SER A 10 4.63 18.20 -15.43
CA SER A 10 4.61 16.76 -15.14
C SER A 10 4.16 15.78 -16.26
N TYR A 11 4.98 14.76 -16.54
CA TYR A 11 4.60 13.69 -17.47
C TYR A 11 3.25 13.02 -17.13
N PRO A 12 2.46 12.59 -18.13
CA PRO A 12 1.31 11.73 -17.90
C PRO A 12 1.66 10.41 -17.19
N LYS A 13 0.70 9.86 -16.43
CA LYS A 13 0.87 8.64 -15.61
C LYS A 13 1.46 7.44 -16.38
N ARG A 14 1.18 7.31 -17.68
CA ARG A 14 1.70 6.22 -18.52
C ARG A 14 3.23 6.15 -18.54
N TYR A 15 3.90 7.28 -18.34
CA TYR A 15 5.36 7.37 -18.33
C TYR A 15 5.98 7.08 -16.96
N PHE A 16 5.21 7.07 -15.86
CA PHE A 16 5.78 7.00 -14.51
C PHE A 16 6.59 5.73 -14.24
N ASN A 17 6.25 4.61 -14.90
CA ASN A 17 7.04 3.38 -14.80
C ASN A 17 8.49 3.53 -15.31
N ALA A 18 8.80 4.58 -16.06
CA ALA A 18 10.17 4.90 -16.48
C ALA A 18 10.93 5.74 -15.44
N SER A 19 10.26 6.31 -14.43
CA SER A 19 10.93 6.96 -13.32
C SER A 19 11.48 5.93 -12.33
N GLN A 20 12.72 6.12 -11.89
CA GLN A 20 13.33 5.32 -10.83
C GLN A 20 12.59 5.45 -9.49
N THR A 21 11.85 6.54 -9.28
CA THR A 21 11.14 6.81 -8.04
C THR A 21 9.76 6.18 -7.94
N TRP A 22 9.18 5.76 -9.07
CA TRP A 22 7.76 5.42 -9.12
C TRP A 22 7.44 4.14 -8.36
N ASP A 23 8.18 3.05 -8.60
CA ASP A 23 7.99 1.79 -7.89
C ASP A 23 9.12 1.50 -6.90
N HIS A 24 9.48 2.52 -6.13
CA HIS A 24 10.59 2.45 -5.19
C HIS A 24 10.19 3.00 -3.81
N TRP A 25 10.73 2.41 -2.74
CA TRP A 25 10.60 2.95 -1.39
C TRP A 25 11.56 4.13 -1.24
N ASN A 26 11.16 5.30 -1.76
CA ASN A 26 12.03 6.47 -1.83
C ASN A 26 12.47 6.89 -0.43
N PRO A 27 13.78 6.77 -0.10
CA PRO A 27 14.30 7.31 1.14
C PRO A 27 14.18 8.84 1.10
N LEU A 28 13.32 9.37 1.96
CA LEU A 28 13.06 10.80 2.07
C LEU A 28 13.11 11.19 3.54
N THR A 29 13.37 12.47 3.79
CA THR A 29 13.21 13.05 5.11
C THR A 29 11.77 13.53 5.34
N ALA A 30 11.38 13.71 6.59
CA ALA A 30 10.08 14.28 6.95
C ALA A 30 9.89 15.66 6.29
N THR A 31 10.93 16.49 6.29
CA THR A 31 10.93 17.81 5.65
C THR A 31 10.68 17.71 4.14
N ASP A 32 11.31 16.77 3.43
CA ASP A 32 11.03 16.61 1.99
C ASP A 32 9.59 16.20 1.74
N ILE A 33 9.05 15.28 2.56
CA ILE A 33 7.69 14.76 2.41
C ILE A 33 6.67 15.89 2.54
N HIS A 34 6.87 16.78 3.52
CA HIS A 34 6.05 17.99 3.68
C HIS A 34 6.18 18.95 2.50
N ALA A 35 7.37 19.05 1.90
CA ALA A 35 7.64 19.91 0.75
C ALA A 35 7.19 19.32 -0.62
N LEU A 36 6.76 18.05 -0.68
CA LEU A 36 6.34 17.44 -1.94
C LEU A 36 5.12 18.16 -2.53
N ARG A 37 5.26 18.55 -3.81
CA ARG A 37 4.19 19.25 -4.52
C ARG A 37 3.07 18.31 -4.95
N THR A 38 1.87 18.85 -5.04
CA THR A 38 0.77 18.30 -5.83
C THR A 38 0.78 18.91 -7.21
N GLU A 39 0.37 18.15 -8.21
CA GLU A 39 0.21 18.61 -9.59
C GLU A 39 -1.24 18.45 -10.04
N SER A 40 -1.68 19.34 -10.93
CA SER A 40 -3.03 19.29 -11.48
C SER A 40 -3.26 18.01 -12.29
N GLY A 41 -4.39 17.35 -12.07
CA GLY A 41 -4.76 16.08 -12.71
C GLY A 41 -4.33 14.84 -11.92
N PHE A 42 -3.59 15.01 -10.82
CA PHE A 42 -3.18 13.93 -9.92
C PHE A 42 -3.79 14.04 -8.51
N GLU A 43 -4.69 14.99 -8.29
CA GLU A 43 -5.37 15.18 -7.02
C GLU A 43 -6.13 13.93 -6.60
N GLY A 44 -6.06 13.59 -5.31
CA GLY A 44 -6.72 12.42 -4.75
C GLY A 44 -6.08 11.07 -5.14
N GLN A 45 -5.14 11.02 -6.08
CA GLN A 45 -4.47 9.77 -6.49
C GLN A 45 -3.32 9.34 -5.56
N LYS A 46 -3.04 10.14 -4.51
CA LYS A 46 -1.90 9.94 -3.59
C LYS A 46 -0.54 9.88 -4.31
N ILE A 47 -0.40 10.72 -5.34
CA ILE A 47 0.83 10.91 -6.10
C ILE A 47 1.32 12.33 -5.85
N TYR A 48 2.58 12.47 -5.51
CA TYR A 48 3.23 13.73 -5.23
C TYR A 48 4.54 13.83 -5.99
N PHE A 49 5.18 15.00 -6.04
CA PHE A 49 6.36 15.19 -6.86
C PHE A 49 7.52 15.82 -6.08
N PHE A 50 8.69 15.18 -6.16
CA PHE A 50 9.99 15.75 -5.78
C PHE A 50 10.69 16.14 -7.07
N GLY A 51 10.32 17.30 -7.57
CA GLY A 51 9.62 17.11 -8.82
C GLY A 51 10.34 17.67 -10.01
N TYR A 52 10.80 16.86 -10.95
CA TYR A 52 9.86 16.17 -11.84
C TYR A 52 9.57 14.70 -11.51
N HIS A 53 10.19 14.15 -10.47
CA HIS A 53 9.99 12.75 -10.09
C HIS A 53 8.63 12.48 -9.42
N PRO A 54 7.83 11.52 -9.92
CA PRO A 54 6.60 11.09 -9.25
C PRO A 54 6.93 10.19 -8.06
N ILE A 55 6.41 10.54 -6.89
CA ILE A 55 6.58 9.84 -5.62
C ILE A 55 5.22 9.30 -5.16
N ARG A 56 5.13 7.98 -4.95
CA ARG A 56 3.96 7.32 -4.35
C ARG A 56 4.29 6.58 -3.05
N TYR A 57 5.51 6.07 -2.93
CA TYR A 57 6.00 5.33 -1.78
C TYR A 57 7.20 6.03 -1.16
N THR A 58 7.23 6.06 0.17
CA THR A 58 8.30 6.69 0.94
C THR A 58 8.85 5.74 1.98
N ARG A 59 10.11 5.97 2.33
CA ARG A 59 10.80 5.36 3.45
C ARG A 59 11.38 6.48 4.31
N VAL A 60 11.03 6.49 5.59
CA VAL A 60 11.61 7.38 6.61
C VAL A 60 12.24 6.52 7.69
N VAL A 61 13.37 6.98 8.24
CA VAL A 61 13.98 6.39 9.44
C VAL A 61 14.12 7.51 10.47
N GLY A 62 13.59 7.28 11.66
CA GLY A 62 13.61 8.26 12.73
C GLY A 62 13.11 7.68 14.05
N ILE A 63 13.16 8.50 15.09
CA ILE A 63 12.78 8.15 16.45
C ILE A 63 11.27 8.27 16.60
N LEU A 64 10.66 7.30 17.30
CA LEU A 64 9.26 7.38 17.74
C LEU A 64 9.14 8.37 18.89
N VAL A 65 8.46 9.49 18.67
CA VAL A 65 8.34 10.56 19.68
C VAL A 65 6.99 10.52 20.39
N ASP A 66 5.92 10.15 19.69
CA ASP A 66 4.58 10.15 20.26
C ASP A 66 3.70 9.04 19.66
N ILE A 67 2.71 8.60 20.45
CA ILE A 67 1.69 7.63 20.06
C ILE A 67 0.33 8.17 20.48
N GLU A 68 -0.49 8.55 19.49
CA GLU A 68 -1.82 9.09 19.73
C GLU A 68 -2.91 8.15 19.18
N LEU A 69 -3.93 7.84 19.99
CA LEU A 69 -5.11 7.11 19.54
C LEU A 69 -6.22 8.09 19.12
N ARG A 70 -6.63 8.02 17.86
CA ARG A 70 -7.71 8.82 17.26
C ARG A 70 -8.81 7.94 16.68
N GLY A 71 -9.71 7.48 17.55
CA GLY A 71 -10.83 6.63 17.18
C GLY A 71 -10.33 5.30 16.61
N ARG A 72 -10.48 5.11 15.29
CA ARG A 72 -10.02 3.90 14.59
C ARG A 72 -8.59 3.99 14.05
N TYR A 73 -7.91 5.11 14.26
CA TYR A 73 -6.56 5.35 13.80
C TYR A 73 -5.63 5.47 14.99
N THR A 74 -4.42 4.92 14.86
CA THR A 74 -3.30 5.25 15.75
C THR A 74 -2.28 6.02 14.94
N ILE A 75 -1.88 7.18 15.45
CA ILE A 75 -0.92 8.07 14.81
C ILE A 75 0.39 7.97 15.57
N LEU A 76 1.47 7.71 14.83
CA LEU A 76 2.83 7.78 15.37
C LEU A 76 3.46 9.08 14.89
N THR A 77 4.14 9.78 15.78
CA THR A 77 4.97 10.92 15.39
C THR A 77 6.41 10.46 15.31
N ILE A 78 7.00 10.57 14.11
CA ILE A 78 8.39 10.18 13.86
C ILE A 78 9.24 11.42 13.63
N ASP A 79 10.37 11.52 14.32
CA ASP A 79 11.36 12.57 14.16
C ASP A 79 12.65 12.00 13.54
N ASP A 80 13.02 12.49 12.36
CA ASP A 80 14.26 12.13 11.65
C ASP A 80 15.33 13.22 11.74
N SER A 81 15.13 14.22 12.61
CA SER A 81 16.01 15.38 12.82
C SER A 81 16.25 16.23 11.57
N SER A 82 15.41 16.12 10.53
CA SER A 82 15.53 16.93 9.31
C SER A 82 14.97 18.34 9.44
N GLY A 83 14.33 18.67 10.57
CA GLY A 83 13.67 19.96 10.82
C GLY A 83 12.14 19.89 10.90
N ALA A 84 11.54 18.71 10.72
CA ALA A 84 10.11 18.49 10.92
C ALA A 84 9.85 17.04 11.37
N CYS A 85 8.77 16.81 12.12
CA CYS A 85 8.26 15.47 12.39
C CYS A 85 7.27 15.05 11.31
N ILE A 86 7.06 13.74 11.15
CA ILE A 86 6.05 13.19 10.24
C ILE A 86 5.09 12.27 10.99
N ASP A 87 3.80 12.51 10.78
CA ASP A 87 2.74 11.65 11.30
C ASP A 87 2.62 10.39 10.46
N VAL A 88 2.52 9.24 11.13
CA VAL A 88 2.36 7.92 10.52
C VAL A 88 1.03 7.34 10.98
N LYS A 89 0.07 7.28 10.06
CA LYS A 89 -1.26 6.76 10.29
C LYS A 89 -1.31 5.25 10.15
N ILE A 90 -1.77 4.60 11.21
CA ILE A 90 -2.09 3.17 11.27
C ILE A 90 -3.60 3.03 11.38
N GLU A 91 -4.21 2.22 10.51
CA GLU A 91 -5.65 2.00 10.50
C GLU A 91 -5.98 0.68 11.20
N ALA A 92 -6.87 0.73 12.20
CA ALA A 92 -7.43 -0.46 12.81
C ALA A 92 -8.28 -1.22 11.79
N ARG A 93 -8.12 -2.55 11.80
CA ARG A 93 -8.88 -3.45 10.94
C ARG A 93 -10.35 -3.41 11.33
N ARG A 94 -11.23 -3.35 10.33
CA ARG A 94 -12.66 -3.57 10.54
C ARG A 94 -12.91 -5.07 10.55
N VAL A 95 -13.39 -5.59 11.67
CA VAL A 95 -13.86 -6.98 11.76
C VAL A 95 -15.37 -6.96 11.54
N THR A 96 -15.83 -7.63 10.49
CA THR A 96 -17.26 -7.82 10.20
C THR A 96 -17.72 -9.16 10.78
N ARG A 97 -18.99 -9.29 11.17
CA ARG A 97 -19.54 -10.58 11.61
C ARG A 97 -19.41 -11.61 10.48
N GLY A 98 -18.62 -12.67 10.70
CA GLY A 98 -18.33 -13.72 9.71
C GLY A 98 -16.93 -13.65 9.08
N ASP A 99 -16.09 -12.69 9.48
CA ASP A 99 -14.67 -12.68 9.09
C ASP A 99 -13.90 -13.79 9.83
N ASN A 100 -13.87 -15.00 9.27
CA ASN A 100 -13.02 -16.11 9.71
C ASN A 100 -11.56 -15.97 9.21
N ALA A 101 -11.09 -14.73 9.00
CA ALA A 101 -9.79 -14.52 8.38
C ALA A 101 -8.66 -14.96 9.32
N GLU A 102 -7.80 -15.86 8.85
CA GLU A 102 -6.50 -16.23 9.43
C GLU A 102 -5.48 -15.07 9.33
N CYS A 103 -5.89 -13.85 9.68
CA CYS A 103 -4.99 -12.71 9.76
C CYS A 103 -4.82 -12.36 11.24
N PRO A 104 -3.63 -12.56 11.82
CA PRO A 104 -3.43 -12.46 13.25
C PRO A 104 -3.51 -11.03 13.78
N SER A 105 -3.29 -10.03 12.91
CA SER A 105 -3.17 -8.64 13.34
C SER A 105 -4.48 -7.86 13.38
N ASN A 106 -4.61 -7.00 14.38
CA ASN A 106 -5.76 -6.12 14.57
C ASN A 106 -5.70 -4.80 13.75
N THR A 107 -4.65 -4.61 12.94
CA THR A 107 -4.50 -3.45 12.05
C THR A 107 -4.52 -3.87 10.58
N THR A 108 -4.47 -2.89 9.67
CA THR A 108 -4.27 -3.14 8.24
C THR A 108 -2.84 -3.55 7.87
N VAL A 109 -1.93 -3.66 8.85
CA VAL A 109 -0.51 -3.96 8.65
C VAL A 109 -0.18 -5.23 9.44
N ASP A 110 0.10 -6.32 8.75
CA ASP A 110 0.13 -7.68 9.32
C ASP A 110 1.09 -7.89 10.51
N ASN A 111 2.14 -7.08 10.62
CA ASN A 111 3.15 -7.22 11.67
C ASN A 111 3.00 -6.21 12.83
N VAL A 112 1.94 -5.41 12.84
CA VAL A 112 1.74 -4.33 13.81
C VAL A 112 0.39 -4.48 14.51
N ASP A 113 0.42 -4.61 15.82
CA ASP A 113 -0.77 -4.73 16.66
C ASP A 113 -0.90 -3.55 17.62
N ILE A 114 -2.13 -3.08 17.85
CA ILE A 114 -2.42 -1.98 18.76
C ILE A 114 -3.23 -2.50 19.95
N HIS A 115 -2.66 -2.45 21.14
CA HIS A 115 -3.31 -2.90 22.36
C HIS A 115 -3.70 -1.66 23.17
N VAL A 116 -4.99 -1.55 23.53
CA VAL A 116 -5.50 -0.45 24.35
C VAL A 116 -6.00 -1.06 25.66
N ILE A 117 -5.27 -0.81 26.74
CA ILE A 117 -5.64 -1.29 28.09
C ILE A 117 -6.30 -0.14 28.83
N ILE A 118 -7.45 -0.38 29.46
CA ILE A 118 -8.16 0.65 30.23
C ILE A 118 -7.23 1.16 31.35
N GLY A 119 -7.01 2.48 31.42
CA GLY A 119 -6.12 3.10 32.40
C GLY A 119 -4.64 3.14 32.00
N SER A 120 -4.27 2.61 30.83
CA SER A 120 -2.96 2.77 30.21
C SER A 120 -3.11 3.32 28.79
N GLY A 121 -2.10 4.04 28.30
CA GLY A 121 -2.11 4.55 26.92
C GLY A 121 -2.10 3.42 25.87
N PRO A 122 -2.26 3.74 24.57
CA PRO A 122 -2.13 2.76 23.51
C PRO A 122 -0.70 2.18 23.47
N THR A 123 -0.58 0.85 23.45
CA THR A 123 0.71 0.15 23.29
C THR A 123 0.77 -0.52 21.92
N ILE A 124 1.82 -0.22 21.16
CA ILE A 124 2.02 -0.80 19.84
C ILE A 124 2.96 -1.98 19.96
N HIS A 125 2.62 -3.08 19.29
CA HIS A 125 3.45 -4.27 19.24
C HIS A 125 3.89 -4.50 17.80
N LEU A 126 5.20 -4.59 17.59
CA LEU A 126 5.80 -5.02 16.34
C LEU A 126 6.26 -6.47 16.48
N HIS A 127 5.70 -7.40 15.70
CA HIS A 127 5.93 -8.84 15.85
C HIS A 127 5.77 -9.33 17.31
N ARG A 128 4.72 -8.88 18.00
CA ARG A 128 4.44 -9.16 19.42
C ARG A 128 5.41 -8.54 20.45
N LYS A 129 6.37 -7.71 20.03
CA LYS A 129 7.22 -6.95 20.95
C LYS A 129 6.71 -5.53 21.10
N PRO A 130 6.50 -5.01 22.33
CA PRO A 130 6.06 -3.65 22.52
C PRO A 130 7.11 -2.67 21.97
N LEU A 131 6.64 -1.62 21.31
CA LEU A 131 7.44 -0.46 20.93
C LEU A 131 7.35 0.59 22.02
N GLU A 132 8.49 1.16 22.38
CA GLU A 132 8.59 2.24 23.35
C GLU A 132 8.87 3.57 22.63
N ILE A 133 8.37 4.67 23.20
CA ILE A 133 8.79 6.01 22.79
C ILE A 133 10.32 6.10 22.95
N GLY A 134 11.00 6.64 21.94
CA GLY A 134 12.46 6.62 21.83
C GLY A 134 13.00 5.52 20.91
N SER A 135 12.18 4.53 20.53
CA SER A 135 12.61 3.49 19.57
C SER A 135 12.88 4.08 18.19
N VAL A 136 13.97 3.68 17.54
CA VAL A 136 14.25 4.06 16.15
C VAL A 136 13.51 3.13 15.20
N LEU A 137 12.72 3.70 14.29
CA LEU A 137 11.83 2.97 13.39
C LEU A 137 12.16 3.27 11.93
N LYS A 138 12.12 2.23 11.09
CA LYS A 138 12.06 2.36 9.63
C LYS A 138 10.61 2.22 9.17
N VAL A 139 10.04 3.34 8.77
CA VAL A 139 8.67 3.46 8.29
C VAL A 139 8.65 3.39 6.77
N LYS A 140 7.80 2.53 6.21
CA LYS A 140 7.51 2.48 4.79
C LYS A 140 6.01 2.63 4.55
N GLY A 141 5.64 3.57 3.69
CA GLY A 141 4.22 3.84 3.46
C GLY A 141 3.91 4.64 2.20
N THR A 142 2.62 4.89 2.01
CA THR A 142 2.11 5.78 0.97
C THR A 142 1.82 7.15 1.58
N ILE A 143 1.99 8.23 0.82
CA ILE A 143 1.74 9.57 1.33
C ILE A 143 0.23 9.85 1.31
N SER A 144 -0.28 10.50 2.35
CA SER A 144 -1.61 11.09 2.40
C SER A 144 -1.54 12.49 3.00
N ALA A 145 -2.68 13.17 3.07
CA ALA A 145 -2.78 14.45 3.74
C ALA A 145 -4.03 14.50 4.63
N PHE A 146 -3.92 15.16 5.78
CA PHE A 146 -5.04 15.45 6.66
C PHE A 146 -5.00 16.92 7.05
N ARG A 147 -6.09 17.64 6.78
CA ARG A 147 -6.19 19.10 7.03
C ARG A 147 -5.01 19.91 6.45
N GLY A 148 -4.55 19.52 5.25
CA GLY A 148 -3.45 20.18 4.56
C GLY A 148 -2.05 19.74 4.98
N VAL A 149 -1.90 18.97 6.06
CA VAL A 149 -0.61 18.46 6.53
C VAL A 149 -0.33 17.07 5.94
N ARG A 150 0.91 16.82 5.49
CA ARG A 150 1.31 15.52 4.96
C ARG A 150 1.52 14.52 6.10
N GLN A 151 1.13 13.28 5.83
CA GLN A 151 1.32 12.15 6.75
C GLN A 151 1.57 10.88 5.92
N ILE A 152 2.14 9.86 6.53
CA ILE A 152 2.39 8.55 5.92
C ILE A 152 1.29 7.59 6.32
N GLU A 153 0.65 6.93 5.36
CA GLU A 153 -0.18 5.75 5.63
C GLU A 153 0.72 4.51 5.65
N LEU A 154 0.80 3.88 6.82
CA LEU A 154 1.74 2.79 7.05
C LEU A 154 1.45 1.59 6.13
N LYS A 155 2.51 1.04 5.53
CA LYS A 155 2.47 -0.23 4.79
C LYS A 155 3.40 -1.27 5.39
N ARG A 156 4.57 -0.87 5.88
CA ARG A 156 5.51 -1.75 6.59
C ARG A 156 6.24 -0.96 7.67
N LEU A 157 6.42 -1.59 8.83
CA LEU A 157 7.16 -1.04 9.96
C LEU A 157 8.28 -2.00 10.35
N PHE A 158 9.44 -1.45 10.71
CA PHE A 158 10.60 -2.20 11.22
C PHE A 158 11.25 -1.42 12.35
N THR A 159 11.82 -2.11 13.34
CA THR A 159 12.77 -1.51 14.28
C THR A 159 14.15 -1.37 13.62
N VAL A 160 14.91 -0.39 14.08
CA VAL A 160 16.32 -0.20 13.76
C VAL A 160 17.09 -0.37 15.07
N ASP A 161 17.90 -1.43 15.15
CA ASP A 161 18.42 -1.90 16.43
C ASP A 161 19.72 -1.21 16.86
N ASP A 162 20.51 -0.66 15.92
CA ASP A 162 21.79 0.00 16.20
C ASP A 162 21.90 1.41 15.60
N THR A 163 22.64 2.28 16.29
CA THR A 163 22.96 3.64 15.82
C THR A 163 23.70 3.61 14.48
N ASN A 164 24.46 2.55 14.21
CA ASN A 164 25.14 2.38 12.93
C ASN A 164 24.14 2.14 11.77
N ALA A 165 23.04 1.39 11.96
CA ALA A 165 22.00 1.25 10.94
C ALA A 165 21.24 2.54 10.72
N GLU A 166 21.00 3.31 11.77
CA GLU A 166 20.44 4.66 11.65
C GLU A 166 21.34 5.56 10.80
N ALA A 167 22.64 5.64 11.12
CA ALA A 167 23.61 6.41 10.35
C ALA A 167 23.73 5.93 8.88
N ARG A 168 23.70 4.61 8.64
CA ARG A 168 23.64 4.05 7.28
C ARG A 168 22.37 4.47 6.56
N ALA A 169 21.22 4.47 7.22
CA ALA A 169 19.96 4.90 6.63
C ALA A 169 19.96 6.38 6.26
N TRP A 170 20.64 7.24 7.04
CA TRP A 170 20.86 8.64 6.68
C TRP A 170 21.78 8.78 5.47
N ALA A 171 22.89 8.03 5.43
CA ALA A 171 23.80 8.02 4.29
C ALA A 171 23.10 7.55 3.00
N GLU A 172 22.26 6.51 3.07
CA GLU A 172 21.43 6.05 1.96
C GLU A 172 20.46 7.13 1.48
N THR A 173 19.84 7.86 2.40
CA THR A 173 18.91 8.95 2.08
C THR A 173 19.63 10.10 1.38
N ALA A 174 20.77 10.54 1.93
CA ALA A 174 21.59 11.59 1.33
C ALA A 174 22.10 11.18 -0.06
N LYS A 175 22.55 9.93 -0.20
CA LYS A 175 22.99 9.39 -1.49
C LYS A 175 21.85 9.36 -2.50
N TRP A 176 20.68 8.86 -2.13
CA TRP A 176 19.52 8.83 -3.03
C TRP A 176 19.08 10.22 -3.46
N LYS A 177 19.07 11.19 -2.53
CA LYS A 177 18.76 12.58 -2.88
C LYS A 177 19.74 13.12 -3.92
N ARG A 178 21.04 12.95 -3.68
CA ARG A 178 22.10 13.45 -4.56
C ARG A 178 22.11 12.75 -5.93
N ASP A 179 21.99 11.43 -5.93
CA ASP A 179 22.24 10.63 -7.13
C ASP A 179 20.97 10.46 -7.99
N VAL A 180 19.76 10.59 -7.41
CA VAL A 180 18.49 10.38 -8.11
C VAL A 180 17.59 11.61 -8.10
N LEU A 181 17.33 12.20 -6.93
CA LEU A 181 16.31 13.25 -6.82
C LEU A 181 16.83 14.64 -7.21
N ALA A 182 18.15 14.86 -7.19
CA ALA A 182 18.77 16.12 -7.58
C ALA A 182 18.82 16.30 -9.11
N GLU A 183 18.86 15.20 -9.86
CA GLU A 183 18.78 15.19 -11.32
C GLU A 183 17.30 15.26 -11.72
N ASP A 184 16.96 16.13 -12.66
CA ASP A 184 15.60 16.21 -13.18
C ASP A 184 15.23 14.95 -13.97
N TRP A 185 14.08 14.35 -13.67
CA TRP A 185 13.56 13.25 -14.47
C TRP A 185 13.04 13.76 -15.80
N ILE A 186 13.84 13.58 -16.85
CA ILE A 186 13.51 13.99 -18.23
C ILE A 186 13.61 12.76 -19.14
N LEU A 187 12.54 12.51 -19.90
CA LEU A 187 12.49 11.47 -20.91
C LEU A 187 12.78 12.03 -22.29
N THR A 188 13.69 11.39 -23.03
CA THR A 188 13.96 11.73 -24.42
C THR A 188 12.75 11.42 -25.30
N ARG A 189 12.65 12.07 -26.47
CA ARG A 189 11.58 11.79 -27.44
C ARG A 189 11.56 10.32 -27.87
N GLN A 190 12.74 9.70 -27.99
CA GLN A 190 12.86 8.29 -28.31
C GLN A 190 12.27 7.40 -27.20
N GLN A 191 12.63 7.65 -25.94
CA GLN A 191 12.08 6.91 -24.80
C GLN A 191 10.56 7.07 -24.69
N GLN A 192 10.04 8.29 -24.91
CA GLN A 192 8.60 8.54 -24.93
C GLN A 192 7.90 7.73 -26.04
N HIS A 193 8.46 7.73 -27.25
CA HIS A 193 7.94 6.95 -28.37
C HIS A 193 7.94 5.45 -28.09
N GLU A 194 9.03 4.91 -27.52
CA GLU A 194 9.12 3.50 -27.12
C GLU A 194 8.05 3.13 -26.08
N ILE A 195 7.82 3.99 -25.09
CA ILE A 195 6.78 3.79 -24.08
C ILE A 195 5.39 3.83 -24.72
N ASP A 196 5.13 4.80 -25.60
CA ASP A 196 3.84 4.95 -26.27
C ASP A 196 3.53 3.76 -27.19
N GLU A 197 4.52 3.27 -27.93
CA GLU A 197 4.38 2.05 -28.74
C GLU A 197 4.11 0.82 -27.88
N ARG A 198 4.82 0.66 -26.77
CA ARG A 198 4.56 -0.43 -25.82
C ARG A 198 3.13 -0.35 -25.27
N CYS A 199 2.67 0.82 -24.86
CA CYS A 199 1.30 1.02 -24.39
C CYS A 199 0.27 0.64 -25.47
N ARG A 200 0.45 1.09 -26.71
CA ARG A 200 -0.44 0.73 -27.84
C ARG A 200 -0.48 -0.78 -28.08
N GLN A 201 0.66 -1.45 -27.99
CA GLN A 201 0.74 -2.90 -28.15
C GLN A 201 0.05 -3.66 -27.01
N GLU A 202 0.22 -3.21 -25.77
CA GLU A 202 -0.46 -3.79 -24.60
C GLU A 202 -1.98 -3.61 -24.69
N GLU A 203 -2.46 -2.44 -25.09
CA GLU A 203 -3.88 -2.16 -25.31
C GLU A 203 -4.48 -3.06 -26.40
N ARG A 204 -3.78 -3.25 -27.53
CA ARG A 204 -4.21 -4.18 -28.58
C ARG A 204 -4.30 -5.61 -28.07
N LYS A 205 -3.29 -6.09 -27.36
CA LYS A 205 -3.28 -7.43 -26.75
C LYS A 205 -4.42 -7.60 -25.72
N ALA A 206 -4.64 -6.61 -24.88
CA ALA A 206 -5.72 -6.62 -23.88
C ALA A 206 -7.10 -6.64 -24.54
N PHE A 207 -7.30 -5.87 -25.61
CA PHE A 207 -8.52 -5.87 -26.40
C PHE A 207 -8.81 -7.23 -27.04
N GLU A 208 -7.81 -7.86 -27.65
CA GLU A 208 -7.93 -9.21 -28.23
C GLU A 208 -8.26 -10.26 -27.17
N LEU A 209 -7.58 -10.22 -26.02
CA LEU A 209 -7.85 -11.12 -24.89
C LEU A 209 -9.27 -10.93 -24.36
N SER A 210 -9.74 -9.69 -24.24
CA SER A 210 -11.10 -9.36 -23.83
C SER A 210 -12.13 -9.90 -24.81
N LYS A 211 -11.90 -9.73 -26.12
CA LYS A 211 -12.76 -10.28 -27.18
C LYS A 211 -12.83 -11.81 -27.11
N LYS A 212 -11.69 -12.50 -27.01
CA LYS A 212 -11.62 -13.96 -26.85
C LYS A 212 -12.33 -14.43 -25.57
N ARG A 213 -12.13 -13.72 -24.44
CA ARG A 213 -12.81 -14.02 -23.17
C ARG A 213 -14.33 -13.88 -23.31
N ARG A 214 -14.81 -12.86 -24.01
CA ARG A 214 -16.23 -12.63 -24.28
C ARG A 214 -16.82 -13.72 -25.18
N GLU A 215 -16.14 -14.08 -26.25
CA GLU A 215 -16.55 -15.16 -27.17
C GLU A 215 -16.60 -16.51 -26.44
N TRP A 216 -15.58 -16.82 -25.64
CA TRP A 216 -15.56 -18.04 -24.82
C TRP A 216 -16.70 -18.05 -23.80
N HIS A 217 -16.94 -16.93 -23.11
CA HIS A 217 -18.06 -16.81 -22.17
C HIS A 217 -19.42 -16.95 -22.86
N ASN A 218 -19.60 -16.42 -24.06
CA ASN A 218 -20.84 -16.57 -24.81
C ASN A 218 -21.06 -18.00 -25.28
N LYS A 219 -20.01 -18.68 -25.77
CA LYS A 219 -20.08 -20.04 -26.30
C LYS A 219 -20.23 -21.09 -25.20
N TYR A 220 -19.49 -20.96 -24.11
CA TYR A 220 -19.39 -21.98 -23.06
C TYR A 220 -20.03 -21.55 -21.73
N GLY A 221 -20.43 -20.29 -21.55
CA GLY A 221 -20.96 -19.80 -20.28
C GLY A 221 -22.30 -20.40 -19.88
N ALA A 222 -23.17 -20.76 -20.84
CA ALA A 222 -24.43 -21.47 -20.53
C ALA A 222 -24.18 -22.93 -20.12
N ALA A 223 -23.29 -23.64 -20.83
CA ALA A 223 -22.88 -25.00 -20.47
C ALA A 223 -22.14 -25.03 -19.11
N LYS A 224 -21.32 -24.02 -18.83
CA LYS A 224 -20.65 -23.87 -17.54
C LYS A 224 -21.64 -23.61 -16.40
N ARG A 225 -22.61 -22.71 -16.60
CA ARG A 225 -23.68 -22.45 -15.62
C ARG A 225 -24.49 -23.70 -15.30
N THR A 226 -24.93 -24.44 -16.32
CA THR A 226 -25.69 -25.69 -16.11
C THR A 226 -24.85 -26.80 -15.47
N TYR A 227 -23.54 -26.87 -15.76
CA TYR A 227 -22.62 -27.78 -15.07
C TYR A 227 -22.45 -27.41 -13.59
N ASP A 228 -22.23 -26.12 -13.30
CA ASP A 228 -22.07 -25.61 -11.94
C ASP A 228 -23.38 -25.80 -11.12
N GLU A 229 -24.55 -25.56 -11.71
CA GLU A 229 -25.87 -25.84 -11.12
C GLU A 229 -26.06 -27.32 -10.78
N LYS A 230 -25.71 -28.23 -11.70
CA LYS A 230 -25.74 -29.68 -11.44
C LYS A 230 -24.77 -30.08 -10.34
N ARG A 231 -23.58 -29.46 -10.29
CA ARG A 231 -22.58 -29.71 -9.25
C ARG A 231 -23.08 -29.26 -7.88
N GLU A 232 -23.66 -28.07 -7.80
CA GLU A 232 -24.28 -27.54 -6.58
C GLU A 232 -25.50 -28.36 -6.14
N ALA A 233 -26.34 -28.80 -7.06
CA ALA A 233 -27.47 -29.68 -6.75
C ALA A 233 -27.00 -31.01 -6.13
N ARG A 234 -25.96 -31.63 -6.70
CA ARG A 234 -25.33 -32.84 -6.13
C ARG A 234 -24.71 -32.58 -4.75
N ARG A 235 -24.11 -31.41 -4.53
CA ARG A 235 -23.59 -31.02 -3.20
C ARG A 235 -24.72 -30.93 -2.18
N ARG A 236 -25.81 -30.23 -2.51
CA ARG A 236 -27.00 -30.10 -1.64
C ARG A 236 -27.67 -31.44 -1.36
N GLU A 237 -27.78 -32.30 -2.36
CA GLU A 237 -28.36 -33.64 -2.18
C GLU A 237 -27.51 -34.50 -1.22
N LYS A 238 -26.18 -34.45 -1.34
CA LYS A 238 -25.27 -35.09 -0.39
C LYS A 238 -25.43 -34.50 1.02
N GLU A 239 -25.49 -33.17 1.16
CA GLU A 239 -25.73 -32.50 2.44
C GLU A 239 -27.08 -32.93 3.06
N MET A 240 -28.17 -32.96 2.27
CA MET A 240 -29.47 -33.45 2.74
C MET A 240 -29.41 -34.92 3.16
N ARG A 241 -28.73 -35.78 2.41
CA ARG A 241 -28.55 -37.20 2.76
C ARG A 241 -27.76 -37.38 4.05
N TYR A 242 -26.68 -36.63 4.25
CA TYR A 242 -25.91 -36.66 5.49
C TYR A 242 -26.70 -36.09 6.68
N ASN A 243 -27.58 -35.10 6.44
CA ASN A 243 -28.41 -34.49 7.46
C ASN A 243 -29.71 -35.27 7.77
N ALA A 244 -30.16 -36.19 6.92
CA ALA A 244 -31.40 -36.94 7.11
C ALA A 244 -31.40 -37.88 8.33
N GLY A 245 -30.23 -38.28 8.82
CA GLY A 245 -30.05 -39.04 10.05
C GLY A 245 -29.64 -38.20 11.27
N ALA A 246 -29.56 -36.88 11.12
CA ALA A 246 -29.02 -35.99 12.13
C ALA A 246 -30.10 -35.57 13.13
N LEU A 247 -29.77 -35.58 14.43
CA LEU A 247 -30.67 -35.16 15.51
C LEU A 247 -31.17 -33.72 15.26
N LYS A 248 -32.42 -33.44 15.63
CA LYS A 248 -33.02 -32.10 15.50
C LYS A 248 -32.18 -31.10 16.31
N GLY A 249 -31.52 -30.16 15.62
CA GLY A 249 -30.58 -29.19 16.23
C GLY A 249 -29.09 -29.43 15.94
N SER A 250 -28.72 -30.50 15.23
CA SER A 250 -27.34 -30.81 14.82
C SER A 250 -26.68 -29.77 13.90
N HIS A 251 -27.46 -28.98 13.17
CA HIS A 251 -26.99 -27.84 12.36
C HIS A 251 -26.47 -26.66 13.21
N LEU A 252 -26.62 -26.70 14.54
CA LEU A 252 -26.07 -25.72 15.49
C LEU A 252 -24.72 -26.16 16.08
N ILE A 253 -24.27 -27.39 15.80
CA ILE A 253 -22.98 -27.89 16.26
C ILE A 253 -21.96 -27.58 15.16
N PRO A 254 -20.95 -26.71 15.41
CA PRO A 254 -19.90 -26.45 14.43
C PRO A 254 -19.17 -27.76 14.11
N ALA A 255 -18.75 -27.93 12.85
CA ALA A 255 -17.96 -29.10 12.50
C ALA A 255 -16.65 -29.09 13.32
N PRO A 256 -16.02 -30.24 13.60
CA PRO A 256 -14.76 -30.30 14.35
C PRO A 256 -13.58 -29.54 13.72
N TRP A 257 -13.77 -28.99 12.53
CA TRP A 257 -12.81 -28.22 11.74
C TRP A 257 -13.32 -26.81 11.38
N ASP A 258 -14.50 -26.41 11.89
CA ASP A 258 -14.94 -25.01 11.97
C ASP A 258 -14.52 -24.42 13.31
#